data_AF-A0AAE3QVW7-F1
#
_entry.id   AF-A0AAE3QVW7-F1
#
_cell.length_a   1.000
_cell.length_b   1.000
_cell.length_c   1.000
_cell.angle_alpha   90.00
_cell.angle_beta   90.00
_cell.angle_gamma   90.00
#
_symmetry.space_group_name_H-M   'P 1'
#
loop_
_entity.id
_entity.type
_entity.pdbx_description
1 polymer ?
#
loop_
_entity_poly.entity_id
_entity_poly.type
_entity_poly.pdbx_seq_one_letter_code
_entity_poly.pdbx_strand_id
1 'polypeptide(L)'
;MSTLDEYKKQWGQSFCESTPYDQLTFQKVIKKRVNQHTRSSMQYFWASFAFQILIYALCGHMVIRYWFVMPILLLSLTGILLYIPFTVMLLKKFKRFAVVTIVSNETSSTYEYLLEKQRLLENFFRFKKQYEFFLIPLISAIGVFLVFAIYVPGGVQAFPFGAVITYLITLLSCYLAIRAENYKSFVRPLAQIKEILREYETGASIQE
;
A
#
# COMPACT_ATOMS: atom_id res chain seq x y z
N MET A 1 -18.79 -13.90 54.46
CA MET A 1 -19.58 -13.39 53.31
C MET A 1 -19.15 -11.95 53.10
N SER A 2 -18.32 -11.69 52.08
CA SER A 2 -17.93 -10.32 51.73
C SER A 2 -19.14 -9.61 51.14
N THR A 3 -19.52 -8.48 51.73
CA THR A 3 -20.72 -7.73 51.35
C THR A 3 -20.47 -6.88 50.11
N LEU A 4 -21.50 -6.70 49.29
CA LEU A 4 -21.46 -5.90 48.04
C LEU A 4 -20.92 -4.47 48.27
N ASP A 5 -21.05 -3.95 49.49
CA ASP A 5 -20.48 -2.68 49.92
C ASP A 5 -18.94 -2.67 50.04
N GLU A 6 -18.30 -3.80 50.34
CA GLU A 6 -16.83 -3.92 50.30
C GLU A 6 -16.31 -3.84 48.87
N TYR A 7 -16.98 -4.51 47.93
CA TYR A 7 -16.65 -4.44 46.51
C TYR A 7 -16.87 -3.04 45.93
N LYS A 8 -17.91 -2.33 46.36
CA LYS A 8 -18.16 -0.94 45.94
C LYS A 8 -17.12 0.02 46.50
N LYS A 9 -16.64 -0.21 47.73
CA LYS A 9 -15.55 0.57 48.35
C LYS A 9 -14.21 0.31 47.68
N GLN A 10 -13.88 -0.95 47.37
CA GLN A 10 -12.68 -1.31 46.61
C GLN A 10 -12.71 -0.71 45.20
N TRP A 11 -13.85 -0.80 44.50
CA TRP A 11 -14.00 -0.22 43.16
C TRP A 11 -13.87 1.31 43.20
N GLY A 12 -14.45 1.99 44.19
CA GLY A 12 -14.28 3.43 44.37
C GLY A 12 -12.85 3.87 44.70
N GLN A 13 -12.06 3.03 45.38
CA GLN A 13 -10.65 3.31 45.71
C GLN A 13 -9.69 3.00 44.56
N SER A 14 -9.98 2.01 43.71
CA SER A 14 -9.12 1.65 42.56
C SER A 14 -9.09 2.69 41.44
N PHE A 15 -9.95 3.71 41.46
CA PHE A 15 -10.01 4.76 40.43
C PHE A 15 -9.32 6.08 40.84
N CYS A 16 -8.81 6.19 42.06
CA CYS A 16 -8.14 7.41 42.55
C CYS A 16 -6.62 7.28 42.72
N GLU A 17 -6.02 6.16 42.32
CA GLU A 17 -4.58 6.11 42.04
C GLU A 17 -4.41 6.32 40.55
N SER A 18 -4.14 7.56 40.15
CA SER A 18 -3.55 7.85 38.85
C SER A 18 -2.24 7.07 38.78
N THR A 19 -2.30 5.86 38.23
CA THR A 19 -1.10 5.09 37.91
C THR A 19 -0.17 6.03 37.13
N PRO A 20 1.08 6.23 37.57
CA PRO A 20 1.99 7.11 36.87
C PRO A 20 2.04 6.62 35.42
N TYR A 21 1.64 7.50 34.51
CA TYR A 21 1.53 7.24 33.09
C TYR A 21 2.82 6.54 32.62
N ASP A 22 2.75 5.22 32.43
CA ASP A 22 3.92 4.43 32.13
C ASP A 22 4.26 4.64 30.65
N GLN A 23 5.04 5.71 30.43
CA GLN A 23 5.50 6.18 29.14
C GLN A 23 6.16 5.05 28.34
N LEU A 24 6.78 4.06 29.00
CA LEU A 24 7.39 2.89 28.37
C LEU A 24 6.34 1.90 27.85
N THR A 25 5.24 1.70 28.57
CA THR A 25 4.12 0.85 28.13
C THR A 25 3.34 1.51 27.00
N PHE A 26 3.12 2.83 27.07
CA PHE A 26 2.53 3.60 25.98
C PHE A 26 3.40 3.55 24.71
N GLN A 27 4.71 3.79 24.85
CA GLN A 27 5.67 3.67 23.75
C GLN A 27 5.68 2.26 23.15
N LYS A 28 5.63 1.20 23.96
CA LYS A 28 5.55 -0.19 23.46
C LYS A 28 4.27 -0.45 22.66
N VAL A 29 3.12 0.04 23.12
CA VAL A 29 1.83 -0.11 22.43
C VAL A 29 1.85 0.61 21.08
N ILE A 30 2.42 1.81 21.04
CA ILE A 30 2.54 2.61 19.81
C ILE A 30 3.54 1.98 18.85
N LYS A 31 4.72 1.57 19.32
CA LYS A 31 5.72 0.87 18.50
C LYS A 31 5.14 -0.42 17.90
N LYS A 32 4.32 -1.16 18.67
CA LYS A 32 3.63 -2.37 18.20
C LYS A 32 2.59 -2.08 17.10
N ARG A 33 1.75 -1.05 17.26
CA ARG A 33 0.78 -0.63 16.22
C ARG A 33 1.49 -0.14 14.96
N VAL A 34 2.52 0.69 15.12
CA VAL A 34 3.34 1.21 14.01
C VAL A 34 4.01 0.06 13.25
N ASN A 35 4.55 -0.94 13.94
CA ASN A 35 5.14 -2.12 13.32
C ASN A 35 4.10 -2.99 12.60
N GLN A 36 2.87 -3.07 13.11
CA GLN A 36 1.78 -3.79 12.45
C GLN A 36 1.37 -3.09 11.14
N HIS A 37 1.26 -1.77 11.13
CA HIS A 37 0.98 -0.98 9.91
C HIS A 37 2.15 -1.02 8.92
N THR A 38 3.37 -1.04 9.43
CA THR A 38 4.59 -1.23 8.66
C THR A 38 4.59 -2.59 7.95
N ARG A 39 4.26 -3.67 8.67
CA ARG A 39 4.17 -5.02 8.11
C ARG A 39 3.11 -5.12 7.01
N SER A 40 1.95 -4.47 7.19
CA SER A 40 0.93 -4.41 6.14
C SER A 40 1.41 -3.69 4.89
N SER A 41 2.14 -2.58 5.05
CA SER A 41 2.75 -1.85 3.93
C SER A 41 3.83 -2.68 3.23
N MET A 42 4.60 -3.46 4.00
CA MET A 42 5.63 -4.36 3.50
C MET A 42 5.03 -5.54 2.72
N GLN A 43 3.93 -6.11 3.20
CA GLN A 43 3.22 -7.18 2.52
C GLN A 43 2.64 -6.69 1.18
N TYR A 44 2.10 -5.47 1.15
CA TYR A 44 1.68 -4.83 -0.09
C TYR A 44 2.86 -4.63 -1.06
N PHE A 45 4.02 -4.20 -0.56
CA PHE A 45 5.23 -4.07 -1.37
C PHE A 45 5.61 -5.40 -2.03
N TRP A 46 5.65 -6.48 -1.24
CA TRP A 46 5.97 -7.82 -1.75
C TRP A 46 4.93 -8.32 -2.76
N ALA A 47 3.65 -8.08 -2.52
CA ALA A 47 2.59 -8.42 -3.47
C ALA A 47 2.76 -7.65 -4.79
N SER A 48 3.02 -6.34 -4.73
CA SER A 48 3.26 -5.52 -5.93
C SER A 48 4.54 -5.92 -6.67
N PHE A 49 5.59 -6.32 -5.95
CA PHE A 49 6.85 -6.77 -6.55
C PHE A 49 6.68 -8.13 -7.24
N ALA A 50 6.00 -9.09 -6.59
CA ALA A 50 5.68 -10.38 -7.19
C ALA A 50 4.83 -10.21 -8.46
N PHE A 51 3.86 -9.29 -8.44
CA PHE A 51 3.04 -8.97 -9.61
C PHE A 51 3.89 -8.39 -10.76
N GLN A 52 4.86 -7.52 -10.48
CA GLN A 52 5.80 -7.02 -11.50
C GLN A 52 6.61 -8.16 -12.13
N ILE A 53 7.12 -9.10 -11.35
CA ILE A 53 7.84 -10.28 -11.86
C ILE A 53 6.94 -11.08 -12.80
N LEU A 54 5.68 -11.30 -12.42
CA LEU A 54 4.71 -12.03 -13.24
C LEU A 54 4.48 -11.33 -14.58
N ILE A 55 4.33 -10.00 -14.58
CA ILE A 55 4.18 -9.21 -15.81
C ILE A 55 5.42 -9.32 -16.69
N TYR A 56 6.62 -9.19 -16.12
CA TYR A 56 7.86 -9.35 -16.89
C TYR A 56 8.00 -10.75 -17.47
N ALA A 57 7.62 -11.78 -16.72
CA ALA A 57 7.62 -13.15 -17.21
C ALA A 57 6.61 -13.34 -18.37
N LEU A 58 5.40 -12.79 -18.24
CA LEU A 58 4.37 -12.83 -19.28
C LEU A 58 4.83 -12.10 -20.55
N CYS A 59 5.29 -10.85 -20.43
CA CYS A 59 5.78 -10.07 -21.56
C CYS A 59 7.03 -10.71 -22.19
N GLY A 60 7.93 -11.26 -21.37
CA GLY A 60 9.11 -11.99 -21.86
C GLY A 60 8.72 -13.24 -22.64
N HIS A 61 7.76 -14.02 -22.15
CA HIS A 61 7.22 -15.17 -22.88
C HIS A 61 6.56 -14.74 -24.20
N MET A 62 5.79 -13.64 -24.21
CA MET A 62 5.19 -13.09 -25.44
C MET A 62 6.24 -12.66 -26.46
N VAL A 63 7.31 -12.00 -26.02
CA VAL A 63 8.43 -11.59 -26.87
C VAL A 63 9.09 -12.81 -27.53
N ILE A 64 9.39 -13.85 -26.75
CA ILE A 64 10.04 -15.06 -27.27
C ILE A 64 9.11 -15.81 -28.25
N ARG A 65 7.85 -16.00 -27.87
CA ARG A 65 6.89 -16.79 -28.66
C ARG A 65 6.45 -16.10 -29.95
N TYR A 66 6.28 -14.78 -29.93
CA TYR A 66 5.75 -13.99 -31.04
C TYR A 66 6.80 -13.06 -31.65
N TRP A 67 8.07 -13.48 -31.66
CA TRP A 67 9.19 -12.67 -32.12
C TRP A 67 9.02 -12.07 -33.53
N PHE A 68 8.34 -12.79 -34.43
CA PHE A 68 8.11 -12.37 -35.80
C PHE A 68 6.83 -11.53 -36.00
N VAL A 69 6.00 -11.37 -34.97
CA VAL A 69 4.74 -10.59 -35.04
C VAL A 69 4.97 -9.21 -34.42
N MET A 70 5.38 -8.26 -35.26
CA MET A 70 5.72 -6.89 -34.86
C MET A 70 4.74 -6.19 -33.90
N PRO A 71 3.40 -6.23 -34.10
CA PRO A 71 2.50 -5.54 -33.19
C PRO A 71 2.52 -6.14 -31.77
N ILE A 72 2.60 -7.47 -31.65
CA ILE A 72 2.66 -8.16 -30.35
C ILE A 72 3.99 -7.87 -29.65
N LEU A 73 5.08 -7.88 -30.41
CA LEU A 73 6.42 -7.58 -29.90
C LEU A 73 6.50 -6.15 -29.33
N LEU A 74 6.02 -5.16 -30.09
CA LEU A 74 6.10 -3.74 -29.72
C LEU A 74 5.23 -3.45 -28.49
N LEU A 75 4.02 -4.03 -28.42
CA LEU A 75 3.16 -3.94 -27.25
C LEU A 75 3.77 -4.60 -26.00
N SER A 76 4.41 -5.75 -26.17
CA SER A 76 5.08 -6.44 -25.06
C SER A 76 6.29 -5.66 -24.53
N LEU A 77 7.11 -5.09 -25.43
CA LEU A 77 8.22 -4.19 -25.07
C LEU A 77 7.72 -2.91 -24.40
N THR A 78 6.64 -2.32 -24.90
CA THR A 78 6.02 -1.14 -24.29
C THR A 78 5.52 -1.47 -22.89
N GLY A 79 4.91 -2.63 -22.68
CA GLY A 79 4.51 -3.12 -21.37
C GLY A 79 5.69 -3.22 -20.39
N ILE A 80 6.82 -3.79 -20.83
CA ILE A 80 8.04 -3.87 -20.02
C ILE A 80 8.55 -2.46 -19.69
N LEU A 81 8.70 -1.60 -20.70
CA LEU A 81 9.22 -0.23 -20.55
C LEU A 81 8.38 0.60 -19.60
N LEU A 82 7.06 0.41 -19.65
CA LEU A 82 6.10 1.08 -18.77
C LEU A 82 6.26 0.69 -17.30
N TYR A 83 6.61 -0.57 -17.01
CA TYR A 83 6.77 -1.07 -15.65
C TYR A 83 8.14 -0.78 -15.02
N ILE A 84 9.17 -0.51 -15.82
CA ILE A 84 10.51 -0.13 -15.33
C ILE A 84 10.48 1.08 -14.38
N PRO A 85 9.92 2.26 -14.73
CA PRO A 85 9.94 3.42 -13.84
C PRO A 85 9.20 3.15 -12.53
N PHE A 86 8.11 2.37 -12.59
CA PHE A 86 7.35 1.96 -11.40
C PHE A 86 8.19 1.03 -10.51
N THR A 87 8.87 0.05 -11.09
CA THR A 87 9.77 -0.88 -10.39
C THR A 87 10.91 -0.13 -9.70
N VAL A 88 11.62 0.74 -10.43
CA VAL A 88 12.73 1.54 -9.89
C VAL A 88 12.27 2.40 -8.72
N MET A 89 11.12 3.04 -8.84
CA MET A 89 10.59 3.88 -7.76
C MET A 89 10.17 3.07 -6.54
N LEU A 90 9.51 1.93 -6.76
CA LEU A 90 9.09 1.00 -5.73
C LEU A 90 10.32 0.52 -4.92
N LEU A 91 11.38 0.09 -5.61
CA LEU A 91 12.65 -0.31 -4.98
C LEU A 91 13.33 0.85 -4.23
N LYS A 92 13.39 2.06 -4.81
CA LYS A 92 13.98 3.23 -4.13
C LYS A 92 13.27 3.55 -2.83
N LYS A 93 11.93 3.55 -2.84
CA LYS A 93 11.13 3.83 -1.63
C LYS A 93 11.24 2.72 -0.59
N PHE A 94 11.27 1.47 -1.03
CA PHE A 94 11.53 0.33 -0.14
C PHE A 94 12.91 0.38 0.51
N LYS A 95 13.95 0.68 -0.26
CA LYS A 95 15.31 0.84 0.28
C LYS A 95 15.33 1.90 1.38
N ARG A 96 14.71 3.07 1.14
CA ARG A 96 14.58 4.12 2.17
C ARG A 96 13.83 3.62 3.41
N PHE A 97 12.73 2.91 3.21
CA PHE A 97 11.90 2.41 4.29
C PHE A 97 12.60 1.33 5.13
N ALA A 98 13.35 0.43 4.49
CA ALA A 98 14.17 -0.60 5.13
C ALA A 98 15.31 0.04 5.95
N VAL A 99 16.01 1.02 5.37
CA VAL A 99 17.10 1.75 6.05
C VAL A 99 16.59 2.50 7.28
N VAL A 100 15.48 3.23 7.16
CA VAL A 100 14.89 3.95 8.31
C VAL A 100 14.46 2.99 9.41
N THR A 101 13.95 1.81 9.06
CA THR A 101 13.57 0.79 10.06
C THR A 101 14.80 0.29 10.84
N ILE A 102 15.95 0.12 10.19
CA ILE A 102 17.20 -0.31 10.83
C ILE A 102 17.78 0.79 11.72
N VAL A 103 17.91 2.02 11.21
CA VAL A 103 18.53 3.16 11.92
C VAL A 103 17.69 3.62 13.12
N SER A 104 16.37 3.57 13.02
CA SER A 104 15.46 3.98 14.11
C SER A 104 15.50 3.13 15.37
N ASN A 105 16.10 1.94 15.30
CA ASN A 105 16.22 1.08 16.46
C ASN A 105 17.33 1.54 17.43
N GLU A 106 18.19 2.48 17.01
CA GLU A 106 19.38 2.86 17.78
C GLU A 106 19.32 4.24 18.46
N THR A 107 18.68 5.29 17.91
CA THR A 107 19.01 6.66 18.38
C THR A 107 17.97 7.80 18.28
N SER A 108 16.75 7.64 17.76
CA SER A 108 15.83 8.78 17.51
C SER A 108 14.68 8.95 18.52
N SER A 109 14.33 10.21 18.83
CA SER A 109 13.14 10.56 19.60
C SER A 109 11.89 9.94 18.95
N THR A 110 11.02 9.32 19.75
CA THR A 110 9.88 8.52 19.24
C THR A 110 8.92 9.35 18.37
N TYR A 111 8.84 10.66 18.62
CA TYR A 111 8.01 11.60 17.89
C TYR A 111 8.54 11.91 16.48
N GLU A 112 9.84 12.24 16.35
CA GLU A 112 10.45 12.51 15.04
C GLU A 112 10.41 11.28 14.13
N TYR A 113 10.59 10.10 14.71
CA TYR A 113 10.44 8.84 14.00
C TYR A 113 9.03 8.61 13.41
N LEU A 114 7.99 8.94 14.19
CA LEU A 114 6.60 8.83 13.76
C LEU A 114 6.28 9.82 12.63
N LEU A 115 6.78 11.05 12.76
CA LEU A 115 6.55 12.13 11.81
C LEU A 115 7.24 11.86 10.46
N GLU A 116 8.49 11.38 10.49
CA GLU A 116 9.22 11.00 9.28
C GLU A 116 8.57 9.80 8.58
N LYS A 117 8.12 8.79 9.34
CA LYS A 117 7.37 7.65 8.79
C LYS A 117 6.04 8.06 8.16
N GLN A 118 5.27 8.93 8.80
CA GLN A 118 4.02 9.44 8.23
C GLN A 118 4.28 10.16 6.91
N ARG A 119 5.29 11.04 6.86
CA ARG A 119 5.65 11.79 5.65
C ARG A 119 6.08 10.86 4.50
N LEU A 120 6.84 9.81 4.80
CA LEU A 120 7.24 8.80 3.81
C LEU A 120 6.03 8.04 3.26
N LEU A 121 5.08 7.66 4.12
CA LEU A 121 3.89 6.92 3.73
C LEU A 121 2.93 7.78 2.88
N GLU A 122 2.73 9.04 3.25
CA GLU A 122 1.89 9.97 2.49
C GLU A 122 2.49 10.27 1.11
N ASN A 123 3.81 10.51 1.04
CA ASN A 123 4.51 10.70 -0.22
C ASN A 123 4.50 9.44 -1.10
N PHE A 124 4.54 8.24 -0.49
CA PHE A 124 4.33 6.99 -1.21
C PHE A 124 2.93 6.93 -1.80
N PHE A 125 1.90 7.21 -1.00
CA PHE A 125 0.51 7.11 -1.40
C PHE A 125 0.13 8.10 -2.51
N ARG A 126 0.52 9.38 -2.42
CA ARG A 126 0.23 10.37 -3.48
C ARG A 126 0.83 9.97 -4.83
N PHE A 127 2.10 9.56 -4.80
CA PHE A 127 2.79 9.08 -5.99
C PHE A 127 2.12 7.83 -6.57
N LYS A 128 1.82 6.84 -5.72
CA LYS A 128 1.16 5.60 -6.12
C LYS A 128 -0.16 5.90 -6.82
N LYS A 129 -1.01 6.75 -6.22
CA LYS A 129 -2.31 7.13 -6.79
C LYS A 129 -2.19 7.77 -8.17
N GLN A 130 -1.20 8.66 -8.35
CA GLN A 130 -0.96 9.30 -9.65
C GLN A 130 -0.48 8.28 -10.68
N TYR A 131 0.44 7.39 -10.31
CA TYR A 131 0.94 6.35 -11.21
C TYR A 131 -0.14 5.32 -11.56
N GLU A 132 -0.93 4.86 -10.60
CA GLU A 132 -2.06 3.96 -10.84
C GLU A 132 -3.05 4.55 -11.85
N PHE A 133 -3.35 5.85 -11.74
CA PHE A 133 -4.26 6.53 -12.66
C PHE A 133 -3.80 6.48 -14.12
N PHE A 134 -2.49 6.54 -14.38
CA PHE A 134 -1.95 6.42 -15.74
C PHE A 134 -1.67 4.98 -16.16
N LEU A 135 -1.21 4.14 -15.22
CA LEU A 135 -0.77 2.78 -15.50
C LEU A 135 -1.94 1.85 -15.78
N ILE A 136 -3.04 1.97 -15.02
CA ILE A 136 -4.21 1.07 -15.14
C ILE A 136 -4.84 1.20 -16.53
N PRO A 137 -5.21 2.39 -17.05
CA PRO A 137 -5.83 2.49 -18.37
C PRO A 137 -4.92 1.98 -19.47
N LEU A 138 -3.62 2.25 -19.36
CA LEU A 138 -2.64 1.87 -20.37
C LEU A 138 -2.39 0.35 -20.37
N ILE A 139 -2.23 -0.26 -19.20
CA ILE A 139 -2.00 -1.71 -19.11
C ILE A 139 -3.26 -2.50 -19.48
N SER A 140 -4.45 -2.01 -19.10
CA SER A 140 -5.72 -2.62 -19.53
C SER A 140 -5.88 -2.54 -21.05
N ALA A 141 -5.45 -1.44 -21.69
CA ALA A 141 -5.52 -1.31 -23.14
C ALA A 141 -4.57 -2.29 -23.85
N ILE A 142 -3.31 -2.37 -23.38
CA ILE A 142 -2.31 -3.32 -23.89
C ILE A 142 -2.80 -4.76 -23.70
N GLY A 143 -3.33 -5.09 -22.52
CA GLY A 143 -3.83 -6.41 -22.18
C GLY A 143 -4.98 -6.86 -23.07
N VAL A 144 -5.99 -6.00 -23.25
CA VAL A 144 -7.14 -6.30 -24.14
C VAL A 144 -6.68 -6.48 -25.58
N PHE A 145 -5.79 -5.62 -26.07
CA PHE A 145 -5.26 -5.76 -27.42
C PHE A 145 -4.53 -7.08 -27.61
N LEU A 146 -3.66 -7.46 -26.65
CA LEU A 146 -2.93 -8.74 -26.69
C LEU A 146 -3.89 -9.93 -26.66
N VAL A 147 -4.91 -9.90 -25.79
CA VAL A 147 -5.91 -10.98 -25.72
C VAL A 147 -6.65 -11.13 -27.04
N PHE A 148 -7.10 -10.03 -27.64
CA PHE A 148 -7.78 -10.08 -28.94
C PHE A 148 -6.84 -10.52 -30.06
N ALA A 149 -5.59 -10.06 -30.07
CA ALA A 149 -4.62 -10.45 -31.08
C ALA A 149 -4.23 -11.94 -31.03
N ILE A 150 -4.25 -12.54 -29.83
CA ILE A 150 -3.81 -13.93 -29.61
C ILE A 150 -4.98 -14.91 -29.70
N TYR A 151 -6.14 -14.58 -29.14
CA TYR A 151 -7.24 -15.53 -28.94
C TYR A 151 -8.43 -15.30 -29.88
N VAL A 152 -8.57 -14.13 -30.51
CA VAL A 152 -9.71 -13.82 -31.37
C VAL A 152 -9.25 -13.75 -32.84
N PRO A 153 -9.79 -14.60 -33.74
CA PRO A 153 -9.43 -14.54 -35.15
C PRO A 153 -9.84 -13.18 -35.75
N GLY A 154 -8.89 -12.47 -36.37
CA GLY A 154 -9.10 -11.10 -36.88
C GLY A 154 -8.87 -9.98 -35.87
N GLY A 155 -8.63 -10.29 -34.59
CA GLY A 155 -8.22 -9.35 -33.56
C GLY A 155 -9.20 -8.20 -33.30
N VAL A 156 -8.64 -7.07 -32.84
CA VAL A 156 -9.44 -5.87 -32.50
C VAL A 156 -10.10 -5.25 -33.75
N GLN A 157 -9.49 -5.39 -34.93
CA GLN A 157 -10.03 -4.82 -36.16
C GLN A 157 -11.32 -5.52 -36.60
N ALA A 158 -11.42 -6.84 -36.39
CA ALA A 158 -12.63 -7.60 -36.72
C ALA A 158 -13.76 -7.38 -35.69
N PHE A 159 -13.42 -7.20 -34.40
CA PHE A 159 -14.41 -7.08 -33.33
C PHE A 159 -14.15 -5.84 -32.43
N PRO A 160 -14.30 -4.62 -32.96
CA PRO A 160 -13.99 -3.39 -32.22
C PRO A 160 -14.90 -3.20 -31.00
N PHE A 161 -16.20 -3.48 -31.14
CA PHE A 161 -17.15 -3.38 -30.02
C PHE A 161 -16.84 -4.35 -28.89
N GLY A 162 -16.46 -5.59 -29.22
CA GLY A 162 -16.06 -6.61 -28.23
C GLY A 162 -14.81 -6.18 -27.46
N ALA A 163 -13.83 -5.60 -28.14
CA ALA A 163 -12.63 -5.07 -27.50
C ALA A 163 -12.95 -3.90 -26.55
N VAL A 164 -13.82 -2.96 -26.96
CA VAL A 164 -14.23 -1.82 -26.12
C VAL A 164 -14.97 -2.29 -24.86
N ILE A 165 -15.93 -3.21 -24.99
CA ILE A 165 -16.66 -3.75 -23.84
C ILE A 165 -15.70 -4.46 -22.88
N THR A 166 -14.81 -5.31 -23.40
CA THR A 166 -13.82 -6.01 -22.59
C THR A 166 -12.88 -5.04 -21.87
N TYR A 167 -12.47 -3.97 -22.55
CA TYR A 167 -11.68 -2.90 -21.96
C TYR A 167 -12.39 -2.19 -20.82
N LEU A 168 -13.65 -1.77 -21.01
CA LEU A 168 -14.43 -1.09 -19.97
C LEU A 168 -14.65 -1.98 -18.74
N ILE A 169 -14.98 -3.25 -18.94
CA ILE A 169 -15.16 -4.21 -17.85
C ILE A 169 -13.84 -4.41 -17.09
N THR A 170 -12.73 -4.58 -17.81
CA THR A 170 -11.41 -4.76 -17.21
C THR A 170 -11.01 -3.52 -16.42
N LEU A 171 -11.19 -2.33 -16.99
CA LEU A 171 -10.86 -1.05 -16.37
C LEU A 171 -11.66 -0.86 -15.08
N LEU A 172 -12.98 -1.11 -15.11
CA LEU A 172 -13.85 -0.97 -13.96
C LEU A 172 -13.46 -1.97 -12.85
N SER A 173 -13.19 -3.22 -13.22
CA SER A 173 -12.74 -4.26 -12.28
C SER A 173 -11.42 -3.88 -11.59
N CYS A 174 -10.41 -3.48 -12.37
CA CYS A 174 -9.13 -3.02 -11.83
C CYS A 174 -9.30 -1.79 -10.93
N TYR A 175 -10.12 -0.82 -11.35
CA TYR A 175 -10.38 0.39 -10.56
C TYR A 175 -11.02 0.07 -9.21
N LEU A 176 -12.04 -0.80 -9.17
CA LEU A 176 -12.72 -1.18 -7.94
C LEU A 176 -11.80 -1.96 -7.00
N ALA A 177 -11.03 -2.93 -7.54
CA ALA A 177 -10.06 -3.70 -6.76
C ALA A 177 -9.01 -2.80 -6.11
N ILE A 178 -8.44 -1.89 -6.89
CA ILE A 178 -7.40 -0.95 -6.43
C ILE A 178 -7.98 0.05 -5.43
N ARG A 179 -9.23 0.50 -5.61
CA ARG A 179 -9.91 1.37 -4.64
C ARG A 179 -10.10 0.67 -3.29
N ALA A 180 -10.58 -0.57 -3.29
CA ALA A 180 -10.77 -1.35 -2.08
C ALA A 180 -9.44 -1.61 -1.36
N GLU A 181 -8.39 -1.96 -2.12
CA GLU A 181 -7.05 -2.17 -1.59
C GLU A 181 -6.43 -0.88 -1.05
N ASN A 182 -6.59 0.24 -1.76
CA ASN A 182 -6.09 1.55 -1.32
C ASN A 182 -6.73 1.99 0.00
N TYR A 183 -8.03 1.73 0.18
CA TYR A 183 -8.72 2.02 1.42
C TYR A 183 -8.16 1.20 2.59
N LYS A 184 -7.99 -0.13 2.39
CA LYS A 184 -7.53 -1.06 3.42
C LYS A 184 -6.06 -0.84 3.79
N SER A 185 -5.20 -0.68 2.79
CA SER A 185 -3.75 -0.70 2.97
C SER A 185 -3.13 0.68 3.24
N PHE A 186 -3.83 1.78 2.94
CA PHE A 186 -3.26 3.13 3.07
C PHE A 186 -4.14 4.11 3.84
N VAL A 187 -5.43 4.24 3.49
CA VAL A 187 -6.31 5.24 4.11
C VAL A 187 -6.51 4.94 5.60
N ARG A 188 -6.84 3.68 5.93
CA ARG A 188 -7.08 3.27 7.32
C ARG A 188 -5.82 3.38 8.20
N PRO A 189 -4.63 2.92 7.79
CA PRO A 189 -3.39 3.13 8.56
C PRO A 189 -3.00 4.59 8.74
N LEU A 190 -3.16 5.43 7.70
CA LEU A 190 -2.85 6.86 7.79
C LEU A 190 -3.77 7.59 8.77
N ALA A 191 -5.06 7.25 8.78
CA ALA A 191 -6.02 7.82 9.73
C ALA A 191 -5.64 7.45 11.18
N GLN A 192 -5.27 6.20 11.43
CA GLN A 192 -4.88 5.72 12.75
C GLN A 192 -3.57 6.34 13.26
N ILE A 193 -2.58 6.56 12.38
CA ILE A 193 -1.34 7.26 12.76
C ILE A 193 -1.61 8.72 13.10
N LYS A 194 -2.49 9.40 12.33
CA LYS A 194 -2.90 10.78 12.63
C LYS A 194 -3.64 10.89 13.96
N GLU A 195 -4.49 9.92 14.27
CA GLU A 195 -5.21 9.87 15.54
C GLU A 195 -4.24 9.73 16.72
N ILE A 196 -3.26 8.82 16.64
CA ILE A 196 -2.22 8.65 17.67
C ILE A 196 -1.37 9.92 17.85
N LEU A 197 -1.00 10.59 16.76
CA LEU A 197 -0.26 11.87 16.83
C LEU A 197 -1.09 12.96 17.50
N ARG A 198 -2.39 13.03 17.20
CA ARG A 198 -3.31 13.99 17.82
C ARG A 198 -3.47 13.70 19.32
N GLU A 199 -3.53 12.44 19.73
CA GLU A 199 -3.54 12.05 21.15
C GLU A 199 -2.24 12.46 21.86
N TYR A 200 -1.09 12.32 21.21
CA TYR A 200 0.19 12.80 21.76
C TYR A 200 0.22 14.32 21.94
N GLU A 201 -0.24 15.07 20.95
CA GLU A 201 -0.26 16.54 20.98
C GLU A 201 -1.25 17.06 22.03
N THR A 202 -2.42 16.42 22.14
CA THR A 202 -3.44 16.79 23.15
C THR A 202 -3.01 16.38 24.57
N GLY A 203 -2.39 15.21 24.74
CA GLY A 203 -1.87 14.75 26.02
C GLY A 203 -0.69 15.58 26.54
N ALA A 204 0.15 16.11 25.63
CA ALA A 204 1.21 17.06 25.98
C ALA A 204 0.64 18.44 26.39
N SER A 205 -0.45 18.89 25.75
CA SER A 205 -1.09 20.18 26.07
C SER A 205 -1.85 20.23 27.40
N ILE A 206 -2.06 19.09 28.07
CA ILE A 206 -2.70 19.01 29.40
C ILE A 206 -1.64 19.08 30.53
N GLN A 207 -0.35 19.06 30.19
CA GLN A 207 0.76 19.13 31.14
C GLN A 207 1.44 20.52 31.24
N GLU A 208 1.02 21.49 30.44
CA GLU A 208 1.34 22.92 30.62
C GLU A 208 0.17 23.66 31.29
#